data_AF-A0A7W8NNB2-F1
#
_entry.id   AF-A0A7W8NNB2-F1
#
_cell.length_a   1.000
_cell.length_b   1.000
_cell.length_c   1.000
_cell.angle_alpha   90.00
_cell.angle_beta   90.00
_cell.angle_gamma   90.00
#
_symmetry.space_group_name_H-M   'P 1'
#
loop_
_entity.id
_entity.type
_entity.pdbx_description
1 polymer ?
#
loop_
_entity_poly.entity_id
_entity_poly.type
_entity_poly.pdbx_seq_one_letter_code
_entity_poly.pdbx_strand_id
1 'polypeptide(L)'
;MLSEEERRRIEAEEVAAAQARAAAQDAARHRLAALAYRREVRAALGPRPRWWAVRWALPFVPVVALVAWLAVRPAAAPAMPNDAPGGTGAADLVARCQTSVSAALLLPVADLRFPAVADAAQGISEGADGTRWNAAVTRPDGRMLDFTCVYSPADDRIRVDVLDDP
;
A
#
# COMPACT_ATOMS: atom_id res chain seq x y z
N MET A 1 -76.80 40.87 -51.42
CA MET A 1 -76.43 39.49 -51.08
C MET A 1 -75.09 39.21 -51.74
N LEU A 2 -74.11 38.70 -51.01
CA LEU A 2 -72.79 38.34 -51.57
C LEU A 2 -72.96 37.22 -52.60
N SER A 3 -72.18 37.27 -53.69
CA SER A 3 -72.13 36.17 -54.65
C SER A 3 -71.46 34.93 -54.02
N GLU A 4 -71.78 33.73 -54.49
CA GLU A 4 -71.18 32.50 -53.95
C GLU A 4 -69.65 32.47 -54.08
N GLU A 5 -69.10 33.07 -55.13
CA GLU A 5 -67.65 33.20 -55.34
C GLU A 5 -67.01 34.13 -54.32
N GLU A 6 -67.61 35.29 -54.04
CA GLU A 6 -67.11 36.19 -52.99
C GLU A 6 -67.13 35.50 -51.62
N ARG A 7 -68.19 34.73 -51.34
CA ARG A 7 -68.29 33.99 -50.08
C ARG A 7 -67.20 32.93 -49.94
N ARG A 8 -66.93 32.13 -50.98
CA ARG A 8 -65.84 31.14 -50.98
C ARG A 8 -64.47 31.79 -50.84
N ARG A 9 -64.26 32.95 -51.44
CA ARG A 9 -63.01 33.70 -51.33
C ARG A 9 -62.78 34.19 -49.90
N ILE A 10 -63.80 34.75 -49.26
CA ILE A 10 -63.72 35.21 -47.86
C ILE A 10 -63.43 34.02 -46.93
N GLU A 11 -64.15 32.91 -47.09
CA GLU A 11 -63.93 31.69 -46.29
C GLU A 11 -62.49 31.16 -46.45
N ALA A 12 -61.93 31.18 -47.67
CA ALA A 12 -60.54 30.77 -47.92
C ALA A 12 -59.52 31.74 -47.28
N GLU A 13 -59.76 33.05 -47.35
CA GLU A 13 -58.91 34.07 -46.73
C GLU A 13 -58.93 33.94 -45.19
N GLU A 14 -60.09 33.65 -44.59
CA GLU A 14 -60.22 33.43 -43.15
C GLU A 14 -59.50 32.16 -42.68
N VAL A 15 -59.62 31.05 -43.44
CA VAL A 15 -58.91 29.81 -43.14
C VAL A 15 -57.40 30.01 -43.25
N ALA A 16 -56.92 30.71 -44.29
CA ALA A 16 -55.51 31.03 -44.45
C ALA A 16 -54.98 31.89 -43.28
N ALA A 17 -55.75 32.89 -42.85
CA ALA A 17 -55.40 33.73 -41.70
C ALA A 17 -55.37 32.93 -40.39
N ALA A 18 -56.31 32.00 -40.18
CA ALA A 18 -56.34 31.13 -39.02
C ALA A 18 -55.13 30.18 -38.98
N GLN A 19 -54.79 29.56 -40.12
CA GLN A 19 -53.61 28.70 -40.25
C GLN A 19 -52.31 29.46 -40.00
N ALA A 20 -52.17 30.68 -40.53
CA ALA A 20 -51.00 31.51 -40.29
C ALA A 20 -50.81 31.83 -38.79
N ARG A 21 -51.90 32.11 -38.06
CA ARG A 21 -51.86 32.32 -36.60
C ARG A 21 -51.46 31.06 -35.85
N ALA A 22 -51.99 29.90 -36.23
CA ALA A 22 -51.63 28.62 -35.60
C ALA A 22 -50.13 28.31 -35.81
N ALA A 23 -49.63 28.43 -37.04
CA ALA A 23 -48.23 28.21 -37.36
C ALA A 23 -47.30 29.17 -36.59
N ALA A 24 -47.69 30.44 -36.44
CA ALA A 24 -46.94 31.41 -35.65
C ALA A 24 -46.90 31.05 -34.15
N GLN A 25 -48.02 30.57 -33.59
CA GLN A 25 -48.08 30.12 -32.20
C GLN A 25 -47.21 28.88 -31.97
N ASP A 26 -47.24 27.91 -32.89
CA ASP A 26 -46.42 26.70 -32.76
C ASP A 26 -44.93 27.02 -32.90
N ALA A 27 -44.55 27.90 -33.83
CA ALA A 27 -43.18 28.40 -33.94
C ALA A 27 -42.73 29.11 -32.64
N ALA A 28 -43.61 29.89 -32.00
CA ALA A 28 -43.31 30.53 -30.73
C ALA A 28 -43.11 29.51 -29.61
N ARG A 29 -43.98 28.49 -29.51
CA ARG A 29 -43.84 27.38 -28.53
C ARG A 29 -42.53 26.63 -28.72
N HIS A 30 -42.18 26.27 -29.96
CA HIS A 30 -40.92 25.60 -30.26
C HIS A 30 -39.71 26.43 -29.87
N ARG A 31 -39.73 27.75 -30.13
CA ARG A 31 -38.66 28.66 -29.71
C ARG A 31 -38.51 28.70 -28.19
N LEU A 32 -39.62 28.78 -27.45
CA LEU A 32 -39.61 28.78 -25.98
C LEU A 32 -39.06 27.45 -25.43
N ALA A 33 -39.49 26.31 -25.98
CA ALA A 33 -39.00 24.99 -25.59
C ALA A 33 -37.49 24.85 -25.86
N ALA A 34 -37.01 25.31 -27.03
CA ALA A 34 -35.59 25.28 -27.37
C ALA A 34 -34.74 26.16 -26.43
N LEU A 35 -35.26 27.32 -26.01
CA LEU A 35 -34.58 28.20 -25.06
C LEU A 35 -34.54 27.59 -23.66
N ALA A 36 -35.64 26.96 -23.21
CA ALA A 36 -35.69 26.24 -21.94
C ALA A 36 -34.66 25.09 -21.91
N TYR A 37 -34.64 24.25 -22.95
CA TYR A 37 -33.67 23.17 -23.09
C TYR A 37 -32.21 23.67 -23.05
N ARG A 38 -31.91 24.76 -23.77
CA ARG A 38 -30.56 25.35 -23.73
C ARG A 38 -30.15 25.85 -22.36
N ARG A 39 -31.09 26.37 -21.56
CA ARG A 39 -30.81 26.81 -20.17
C ARG A 39 -30.51 25.62 -19.28
N GLU A 40 -31.28 24.55 -19.38
CA GLU A 40 -31.06 23.32 -18.60
C GLU A 40 -29.71 22.69 -18.93
N VAL A 41 -29.38 22.58 -20.21
CA VAL A 41 -28.08 22.04 -20.66
C VAL A 41 -26.91 22.88 -20.14
N ARG A 42 -27.02 24.22 -20.21
CA ARG A 42 -25.96 25.10 -19.65
C ARG A 42 -25.86 25.01 -18.13
N ALA A 43 -26.98 24.86 -17.42
CA ALA A 43 -26.97 24.68 -15.98
C ALA A 43 -26.31 23.35 -15.59
N ALA A 44 -26.59 22.27 -16.35
CA ALA A 44 -25.98 20.95 -16.13
C ALA A 44 -24.49 20.91 -16.48
N LEU A 45 -24.07 21.64 -17.51
CA LEU A 45 -22.68 21.77 -17.96
C LEU A 45 -21.92 22.92 -17.27
N GLY A 46 -22.54 23.57 -16.28
CA GLY A 46 -21.90 24.63 -15.52
C GLY A 46 -20.57 24.17 -14.92
N PRO A 47 -19.57 25.07 -14.81
CA PRO A 47 -18.28 24.72 -14.25
C PRO A 47 -18.47 24.20 -12.83
N ARG A 48 -18.21 22.90 -12.64
CA ARG A 48 -18.25 22.29 -11.32
C ARG A 48 -17.14 22.92 -10.46
N PRO A 49 -17.41 23.17 -9.18
CA PRO A 49 -16.39 23.75 -8.32
C PRO A 49 -15.23 22.77 -8.15
N ARG A 50 -14.00 23.29 -8.03
CA ARG A 50 -12.76 22.48 -7.98
C ARG A 50 -12.78 21.40 -6.89
N TRP A 51 -13.53 21.60 -5.80
CA TRP A 51 -13.69 20.64 -4.71
C TRP A 51 -14.58 19.42 -5.05
N TRP A 52 -15.30 19.44 -6.18
CA TRP A 52 -16.16 18.32 -6.59
C TRP A 52 -15.35 17.05 -6.91
N ALA A 53 -14.12 17.20 -7.41
CA ALA A 53 -13.20 16.08 -7.58
C ALA A 53 -12.67 15.56 -6.23
N VAL A 54 -12.41 16.46 -5.28
CA VAL A 54 -11.89 16.13 -3.94
C VAL A 54 -12.90 15.30 -3.13
N ARG A 55 -14.20 15.52 -3.33
CA ARG A 55 -15.28 14.69 -2.76
C ARG A 55 -15.10 13.19 -3.04
N TRP A 56 -14.59 12.82 -4.21
CA TRP A 56 -14.38 11.41 -4.57
C TRP A 56 -13.09 10.84 -4.01
N ALA A 57 -12.14 11.69 -3.62
CA ALA A 57 -10.89 11.27 -2.99
C ALA A 57 -11.02 11.05 -1.46
N LEU A 58 -12.02 11.68 -0.83
CA LEU A 58 -12.29 11.60 0.61
C LEU A 58 -12.36 10.16 1.19
N PRO A 59 -13.02 9.17 0.56
CA PRO A 59 -13.04 7.80 1.07
C PRO A 59 -11.68 7.07 0.99
N PHE A 60 -10.73 7.56 0.16
CA PHE A 60 -9.41 6.95 0.01
C PHE A 60 -8.38 7.51 0.98
N VAL A 61 -8.65 8.65 1.61
CA VAL A 61 -7.78 9.27 2.62
C VAL A 61 -7.37 8.29 3.74
N PRO A 62 -8.27 7.51 4.37
CA PRO A 62 -7.87 6.58 5.42
C PRO A 62 -6.99 5.44 4.89
N VAL A 63 -7.23 4.97 3.66
CA VAL A 63 -6.42 3.92 3.03
C VAL A 63 -5.02 4.42 2.74
N VAL A 64 -4.89 5.62 2.16
CA VAL A 64 -3.58 6.23 1.87
C VAL A 64 -2.82 6.51 3.17
N ALA A 65 -3.50 7.01 4.20
CA ALA A 65 -2.89 7.24 5.51
C ALA A 65 -2.40 5.93 6.15
N LEU A 66 -3.19 4.85 6.07
CA LEU A 66 -2.81 3.54 6.58
C LEU A 66 -1.60 2.98 5.84
N VAL A 67 -1.58 3.06 4.51
CA VAL A 67 -0.46 2.60 3.69
C VAL A 67 0.81 3.40 3.99
N ALA A 68 0.71 4.74 4.06
CA ALA A 68 1.84 5.59 4.42
C ALA A 68 2.37 5.26 5.82
N TRP A 69 1.49 5.02 6.78
CA TRP A 69 1.88 4.65 8.13
C TRP A 69 2.53 3.26 8.20
N LEU A 70 2.04 2.28 7.44
CA LEU A 70 2.66 0.95 7.33
C LEU A 70 4.02 1.02 6.63
N ALA A 71 4.19 1.87 5.62
CA ALA A 71 5.46 2.05 4.93
C ALA A 71 6.55 2.70 5.80
N VAL A 72 6.15 3.56 6.75
CA VAL A 72 7.07 4.20 7.71
C VAL A 72 7.25 3.35 8.97
N ARG A 73 6.40 2.34 9.19
CA ARG A 73 6.58 1.44 10.33
C ARG A 73 7.83 0.59 10.12
N PRO A 74 8.81 0.62 11.06
CA PRO A 74 9.88 -0.35 11.04
C PRO A 74 9.25 -1.74 11.14
N ALA A 75 9.68 -2.65 10.26
CA ALA A 75 9.22 -4.03 10.29
C ALA A 75 9.40 -4.56 11.72
N ALA A 76 8.28 -4.90 12.36
CA ALA A 76 8.34 -5.55 13.66
C ALA A 76 9.16 -6.83 13.46
N ALA A 77 10.23 -6.99 14.23
CA ALA A 77 11.04 -8.19 14.20
C ALA A 77 10.09 -9.39 14.36
N PRO A 78 10.18 -10.42 13.49
CA PRO A 78 9.33 -11.59 13.61
C PRO A 78 9.48 -12.14 15.03
N ALA A 79 8.35 -12.26 15.74
CA ALA A 79 8.32 -12.95 17.01
C ALA A 79 8.78 -14.38 16.75
N MET A 80 10.01 -14.70 17.16
CA MET A 80 10.51 -16.05 17.03
C MET A 80 9.65 -16.97 17.90
N PRO A 81 9.28 -18.16 17.39
CA PRO A 81 8.81 -19.22 18.27
C PRO A 81 9.92 -19.50 19.29
N ASN A 82 9.54 -19.52 20.56
CA ASN A 82 10.43 -19.68 21.71
C ASN A 82 10.87 -21.14 21.90
N ASP A 83 10.95 -21.88 20.80
CA ASP A 83 10.98 -23.33 20.76
C ASP A 83 12.30 -23.79 20.14
N ALA A 84 13.39 -23.58 20.87
CA ALA A 84 14.57 -24.40 20.71
C ALA A 84 14.43 -25.60 21.68
N PRO A 85 14.34 -26.85 21.19
CA PRO A 85 14.23 -28.04 22.02
C PRO A 85 15.52 -28.31 22.81
N GLY A 86 15.64 -27.63 23.95
CA GLY A 86 16.77 -27.76 24.89
C GLY A 86 16.64 -26.89 26.15
N GLY A 87 15.61 -26.05 26.25
CA GLY A 87 15.33 -25.20 27.42
C GLY A 87 16.00 -23.82 27.40
N THR A 88 16.90 -23.56 26.44
CA THR A 88 17.50 -22.23 26.21
C THR A 88 16.94 -21.63 24.92
N GLY A 89 16.34 -20.44 25.00
CA GLY A 89 15.82 -19.76 23.81
C GLY A 89 16.94 -19.42 22.82
N ALA A 90 16.64 -19.38 21.53
CA ALA A 90 17.61 -19.06 20.47
C ALA A 90 18.36 -17.74 20.72
N ALA A 91 17.69 -16.75 21.32
CA ALA A 91 18.31 -15.49 21.72
C ALA A 91 19.37 -15.65 22.84
N ASP A 92 19.15 -16.55 23.81
CA ASP A 92 20.11 -16.84 24.88
C ASP A 92 21.32 -17.60 24.32
N LEU A 93 21.10 -18.58 23.44
CA LEU A 93 22.18 -19.26 22.71
C LEU A 93 23.07 -18.27 21.97
N VAL A 94 22.47 -17.38 21.18
CA VAL A 94 23.21 -16.36 20.40
C VAL A 94 23.99 -15.42 21.32
N ALA A 95 23.39 -14.94 22.41
CA ALA A 95 24.07 -14.04 23.35
C ALA A 95 25.30 -14.69 24.01
N ARG A 96 25.16 -15.95 24.45
CA ARG A 96 26.28 -16.68 25.06
C ARG A 96 27.37 -17.01 24.03
N CYS A 97 26.98 -17.39 22.81
CA CYS A 97 27.90 -17.62 21.71
C CYS A 97 28.67 -16.34 21.33
N GLN A 98 28.00 -15.20 21.18
CA GLN A 98 28.66 -13.91 20.90
C GLN A 98 29.72 -13.57 21.96
N THR A 99 29.38 -13.78 23.24
CA THR A 99 30.32 -13.57 24.34
C THR A 99 31.54 -14.48 24.21
N SER A 100 31.33 -15.78 23.93
CA SER A 100 32.43 -16.73 23.77
C SER A 100 33.29 -16.49 22.52
N VAL A 101 32.70 -16.07 21.39
CA VAL A 101 33.42 -15.70 20.16
C VAL A 101 34.26 -14.45 20.41
N SER A 102 33.71 -13.45 21.09
CA SER A 102 34.45 -12.23 21.46
C SER A 102 35.66 -12.53 22.35
N ALA A 103 35.51 -13.48 23.29
CA ALA A 103 36.59 -13.95 24.14
C ALA A 103 37.65 -14.72 23.35
N ALA A 104 37.25 -15.56 22.39
CA ALA A 104 38.17 -16.30 21.52
C ALA A 104 38.97 -15.37 20.58
N LEU A 105 38.32 -14.31 20.07
CA LEU A 105 38.95 -13.33 19.17
C LEU A 105 39.71 -12.21 19.90
N LEU A 106 39.65 -12.16 21.24
CA LEU A 106 40.22 -11.09 22.07
C LEU A 106 39.77 -9.67 21.65
N LEU A 107 38.53 -9.57 21.13
CA LEU A 107 37.92 -8.33 20.66
C LEU A 107 36.60 -8.11 21.42
N PRO A 108 36.23 -6.87 21.78
CA PRO A 108 34.97 -6.62 22.45
C PRO A 108 33.80 -6.88 21.47
N VAL A 109 32.67 -7.36 22.01
CA VAL A 109 31.45 -7.62 21.22
C VAL A 109 31.01 -6.40 20.41
N ALA A 110 31.21 -5.19 20.94
CA ALA A 110 30.86 -3.94 20.26
C ALA A 110 31.65 -3.67 18.97
N ASP A 111 32.85 -4.23 18.84
CA ASP A 111 33.71 -4.07 17.66
C ASP A 111 33.44 -5.16 16.61
N LEU A 112 32.70 -6.21 16.99
CA LEU A 112 32.34 -7.33 16.13
C LEU A 112 30.91 -7.14 15.61
N ARG A 113 30.72 -7.30 14.30
CA ARG A 113 29.38 -7.33 13.70
C ARG A 113 28.94 -8.76 13.52
N PHE A 114 28.03 -9.18 14.38
CA PHE A 114 27.31 -10.45 14.27
C PHE A 114 26.07 -10.29 13.38
N PRO A 115 25.58 -11.38 12.76
CA PRO A 115 24.30 -11.35 12.05
C PRO A 115 23.17 -11.03 13.01
N ALA A 116 22.11 -10.42 12.48
CA ALA A 116 20.92 -10.16 13.29
C ALA A 116 20.36 -11.49 13.83
N VAL A 117 19.75 -11.46 15.01
CA VAL A 117 19.22 -12.67 15.66
C VAL A 117 18.28 -13.44 14.72
N ALA A 118 17.46 -12.73 13.92
CA ALA A 118 16.59 -13.32 12.89
C ALA A 118 17.35 -14.16 11.85
N ASP A 119 18.50 -13.70 11.40
CA ASP A 119 19.35 -14.40 10.43
C ASP A 119 20.16 -15.50 11.13
N ALA A 120 20.53 -15.29 12.39
CA ALA A 120 21.24 -16.27 13.21
C ALA A 120 20.46 -17.59 13.33
N ALA A 121 19.12 -17.53 13.43
CA ALA A 121 18.27 -18.72 13.52
C ALA A 121 18.42 -19.68 12.32
N GLN A 122 18.76 -19.18 11.14
CA GLN A 122 18.97 -20.02 9.95
C GLN A 122 20.23 -20.87 10.04
N GLY A 123 21.21 -20.43 10.84
CA GLY A 123 22.46 -21.15 11.08
C GLY A 123 22.43 -22.08 12.29
N ILE A 124 21.29 -22.16 13.01
CA ILE A 124 21.14 -23.03 14.19
C ILE A 124 20.68 -24.41 13.74
N SER A 125 21.40 -25.44 14.19
CA SER A 125 21.11 -26.85 13.93
C SER A 125 21.27 -27.66 15.20
N GLU A 126 20.50 -28.74 15.34
CA GLU A 126 20.64 -29.68 16.45
C GLU A 126 21.44 -30.91 16.03
N GLY A 127 22.33 -31.36 16.91
CA GLY A 127 23.11 -32.58 16.73
C GLY A 127 23.21 -33.39 18.02
N ALA A 128 23.83 -34.56 17.94
CA ALA A 128 24.02 -35.45 19.09
C ALA A 128 24.83 -34.80 20.23
N ASP A 129 25.70 -33.84 19.91
CA ASP A 129 26.57 -33.16 20.87
C ASP A 129 25.95 -31.89 21.49
N GLY A 130 24.75 -31.50 21.02
CA GLY A 130 24.02 -30.31 21.45
C GLY A 130 23.62 -29.39 20.30
N THR A 131 23.32 -28.13 20.62
CA THR A 131 22.86 -27.12 19.65
C THR A 131 24.07 -26.43 19.03
N ARG A 132 24.14 -26.45 17.70
CA ARG A 132 25.21 -25.82 16.91
C ARG A 132 24.69 -24.58 16.20
N TRP A 133 25.43 -23.49 16.29
CA TRP A 133 25.22 -22.27 15.52
C TRP A 133 26.41 -22.01 14.62
N ASN A 134 26.18 -22.05 13.31
CA ASN A 134 27.17 -21.70 12.29
C ASN A 134 26.84 -20.31 11.76
N ALA A 135 27.79 -19.38 11.83
CA ALA A 135 27.61 -18.04 11.32
C ALA A 135 28.94 -17.38 10.98
N ALA A 136 28.87 -16.26 10.27
CA ALA A 136 30.01 -15.40 10.00
C ALA A 136 29.99 -14.18 10.91
N VAL A 137 31.15 -13.71 11.38
CA VAL A 137 31.32 -12.46 12.13
C VAL A 137 32.23 -11.52 11.34
N THR A 138 31.85 -10.26 11.22
CA THR A 138 32.70 -9.23 10.60
C THR A 138 33.50 -8.51 11.67
N ARG A 139 34.83 -8.46 11.48
CA ARG A 139 35.78 -7.75 12.34
C ARG A 139 35.85 -6.26 11.99
N PRO A 140 36.42 -5.41 12.86
CA PRO A 140 36.55 -3.97 12.59
C PRO A 140 37.46 -3.64 11.41
N ASP A 141 38.32 -4.58 11.00
CA ASP A 141 39.16 -4.50 9.79
C ASP A 141 38.37 -4.79 8.49
N GLY A 142 37.09 -5.15 8.60
CA GLY A 142 36.23 -5.50 7.48
C GLY A 142 36.37 -6.95 7.01
N ARG A 143 37.23 -7.76 7.64
CA ARG A 143 37.34 -9.19 7.31
C ARG A 143 36.17 -9.96 7.92
N MET A 144 35.68 -10.94 7.17
CA MET A 144 34.65 -11.87 7.62
C MET A 144 35.32 -13.17 8.07
N LEU A 145 34.90 -13.68 9.22
CA LEU A 145 35.37 -14.93 9.80
C LEU A 145 34.19 -15.85 10.02
N ASP A 146 34.29 -17.09 9.57
CA ASP A 146 33.30 -18.09 9.87
C ASP A 146 33.59 -18.71 11.24
N PHE A 147 32.53 -18.92 12.02
CA PHE A 147 32.65 -19.58 13.31
C PHE A 147 31.53 -20.62 13.49
N THR A 148 31.88 -21.65 14.24
CA THR A 148 30.97 -22.69 14.70
C THR A 148 30.91 -22.63 16.22
N CYS A 149 29.76 -22.29 16.77
CA CYS A 149 29.50 -22.34 18.20
C CYS A 149 28.67 -23.59 18.52
N VAL A 150 29.12 -24.43 19.46
CA VAL A 150 28.38 -25.61 19.92
C VAL A 150 28.07 -25.45 21.41
N TYR A 151 26.78 -25.46 21.75
CA TYR A 151 26.29 -25.51 23.12
C TYR A 151 25.90 -26.94 23.49
N SER A 152 26.55 -27.48 24.52
CA SER A 152 26.20 -28.80 25.07
C SER A 152 25.40 -28.64 26.36
N PRO A 153 24.11 -29.04 26.38
CA PRO A 153 23.28 -28.94 27.59
C PRO A 153 23.69 -29.93 28.68
N ALA A 154 24.39 -31.02 28.33
CA ALA A 154 24.85 -32.03 29.27
C ALA A 154 25.93 -31.49 30.24
N ASP A 155 26.81 -30.61 29.73
CA ASP A 155 27.93 -30.04 30.49
C ASP A 155 27.77 -28.53 30.77
N ASP A 156 26.69 -27.90 30.27
CA ASP A 156 26.47 -26.44 30.20
C ASP A 156 27.70 -25.67 29.68
N ARG A 157 28.34 -26.22 28.64
CA ARG A 157 29.56 -25.67 28.04
C ARG A 157 29.33 -25.19 26.62
N ILE A 158 30.00 -24.10 26.28
CA ILE A 158 30.09 -23.58 24.93
C ILE A 158 31.49 -23.83 24.39
N ARG A 159 31.55 -24.40 23.19
CA ARG A 159 32.78 -24.54 22.41
C ARG A 159 32.64 -23.67 21.17
N VAL A 160 33.63 -22.83 20.93
CA VAL A 160 33.72 -22.02 19.73
C VAL A 160 34.91 -22.50 18.92
N ASP A 161 34.66 -22.78 17.65
CA ASP A 161 35.67 -23.03 16.66
C ASP A 161 35.62 -21.89 15.64
N VAL A 162 36.72 -21.15 15.50
CA VAL A 162 36.84 -20.05 14.54
C VAL A 162 37.60 -20.58 13.35
N LEU A 163 36.96 -20.63 12.19
CA LEU A 163 37.59 -21.00 10.95
C LEU A 163 38.09 -19.72 10.27
N ASP A 164 39.41 -19.53 10.28
CA ASP A 164 40.07 -18.54 9.42
C ASP A 164 40.08 -19.12 7.99
N ASP A 165 39.45 -18.43 7.04
CA ASP A 165 39.57 -18.77 5.62
C ASP A 165 41.02 -18.39 5.18
N PRO A 166 41.80 -19.30 4.56
CA PRO A 166 43.22 -19.11 4.27
C PRO A 166 43.55 -17.92 3.34
#